data_AF-A0A355UGC3-F1
#
_entry.id   AF-A0A355UGC3-F1
#
_cell.length_a   1.000
_cell.length_b   1.000
_cell.length_c   1.000
_cell.angle_alpha   90.00
_cell.angle_beta   90.00
_cell.angle_gamma   90.00
#
_symmetry.space_group_name_H-M   'P 1'
#
loop_
_entity.id
_entity.type
_entity.pdbx_description
1 polymer ?
#
loop_
_entity_poly.entity_id
_entity_poly.type
_entity_poly.pdbx_seq_one_letter_code
_entity_poly.pdbx_strand_id
1 'polypeptide(L)'
;MLLCPSGNRAKSWACEHCENWVIKDKDMCENCYYAHPEGYLHIAGEQERKIDIVFKNGDIEIYELLKEKADKENISIQDAFKIYFRNK
;
A
#
# COMPACT_ATOMS: atom_id res chain seq x y z
N MET A 1 -0.37 -9.60 -10.67
CA MET A 1 -1.61 -9.25 -9.91
C MET A 1 -2.70 -8.87 -10.90
N LEU A 2 -3.89 -9.45 -10.83
CA LEU A 2 -5.04 -8.93 -11.59
C LEU A 2 -5.47 -7.63 -10.91
N LEU A 3 -5.10 -6.50 -11.50
CA LEU A 3 -5.49 -5.18 -10.98
C LEU A 3 -6.96 -4.91 -11.36
N CYS A 4 -7.73 -4.42 -10.40
CA CYS A 4 -9.01 -3.79 -10.71
C CYS A 4 -8.80 -2.58 -11.64
N PRO A 5 -9.85 -2.06 -12.31
CA PRO A 5 -9.70 -0.93 -13.22
C PRO A 5 -9.01 0.31 -12.60
N SER A 6 -9.29 0.61 -11.33
CA SER A 6 -8.62 1.69 -10.62
C SER A 6 -7.14 1.40 -10.37
N GLY A 7 -6.78 0.16 -10.05
CA GLY A 7 -5.39 -0.28 -9.92
C GLY A 7 -4.61 -0.17 -11.22
N ASN A 8 -5.21 -0.51 -12.36
CA ASN A 8 -4.58 -0.34 -13.67
C ASN A 8 -4.33 1.14 -14.00
N ARG A 9 -5.29 2.03 -13.68
CA ARG A 9 -5.09 3.48 -13.86
C ARG A 9 -3.95 4.01 -12.98
N ALA A 10 -3.89 3.59 -11.71
CA ALA A 10 -2.81 3.98 -10.80
C ALA A 10 -1.45 3.51 -11.31
N LYS A 11 -1.37 2.28 -11.82
CA LYS A 11 -0.17 1.75 -12.49
C LYS A 11 0.24 2.60 -13.68
N SER A 12 -0.67 2.90 -14.61
CA SER A 12 -0.34 3.73 -15.80
C SER A 12 0.22 5.09 -15.41
N TRP A 13 -0.47 5.79 -14.51
CA TRP A 13 -0.02 7.09 -14.01
C TRP A 13 1.37 7.02 -13.38
N ALA A 14 1.59 6.06 -12.47
CA ALA A 14 2.88 5.90 -11.81
C ALA A 14 4.01 5.53 -12.80
N CYS A 15 3.74 4.67 -13.79
CA CYS A 15 4.72 4.32 -14.81
C CYS A 15 5.09 5.53 -15.69
N GLU A 16 4.11 6.35 -16.08
CA GLU A 16 4.33 7.55 -16.90
C GLU A 16 5.18 8.62 -16.19
N HIS A 17 5.18 8.62 -14.86
CA HIS A 17 5.91 9.58 -14.03
C HIS A 17 7.16 8.97 -13.35
N CYS A 18 7.47 7.71 -13.64
CA CYS A 18 8.63 7.02 -13.09
C CYS A 18 9.90 7.38 -13.87
N GLU A 19 11.05 7.51 -13.19
CA GLU A 19 12.36 7.66 -13.84
C GLU A 19 12.66 6.54 -14.83
N ASN A 20 12.18 5.33 -14.54
CA ASN A 20 12.36 4.16 -15.38
C ASN A 20 11.54 4.20 -16.67
N TRP A 21 10.64 5.17 -16.82
CA TRP A 21 10.00 5.46 -18.09
C TRP A 21 11.02 5.84 -19.16
N VAL A 22 12.14 6.45 -18.77
CA VAL A 22 13.23 6.83 -19.69
C VAL A 22 14.32 5.77 -19.71
N ILE A 23 14.71 5.26 -18.54
CA ILE A 23 15.83 4.31 -18.38
C ILE A 23 15.51 2.94 -19.00
N LYS A 24 14.25 2.50 -18.94
CA LYS A 24 13.76 1.21 -19.47
C LYS A 24 14.47 -0.02 -18.87
N ASP A 25 14.86 0.04 -17.61
CA ASP A 25 15.39 -1.11 -16.87
C ASP A 25 14.27 -2.13 -16.56
N LYS A 26 14.46 -3.36 -17.00
CA LYS A 26 13.51 -4.45 -16.81
C LYS A 26 13.46 -4.90 -15.36
N ASP A 27 14.61 -5.00 -14.70
CA ASP A 27 14.72 -5.57 -13.35
C ASP A 27 13.98 -4.69 -12.33
N MET A 28 13.99 -3.38 -12.54
CA MET A 28 13.19 -2.44 -11.76
C MET A 28 11.68 -2.67 -11.93
N CYS A 29 11.22 -2.92 -13.15
CA CYS A 29 9.79 -3.16 -13.42
C CYS A 29 9.31 -4.49 -12.83
N GLU A 30 10.15 -5.54 -12.88
CA GLU A 30 9.83 -6.88 -12.40
C GLU A 30 9.56 -6.95 -10.89
N ASN A 31 10.04 -5.97 -10.12
CA ASN A 31 9.82 -5.86 -8.68
C ASN A 31 8.84 -4.72 -8.29
N CYS A 32 8.15 -4.12 -9.27
CA CYS A 32 7.20 -3.01 -9.13
C CYS A 32 5.76 -3.47 -9.45
N TYR A 33 4.96 -2.68 -10.17
CA TYR A 33 3.60 -3.03 -10.59
C TYR A 33 3.48 -4.27 -11.49
N TYR A 34 4.59 -4.71 -12.10
CA TYR A 34 4.61 -5.94 -12.89
C TYR A 34 4.99 -7.17 -12.05
N ALA A 35 5.40 -6.98 -10.80
CA ALA A 35 5.71 -8.06 -9.90
C ALA A 35 4.49 -8.93 -9.59
N HIS A 36 4.78 -10.17 -9.22
CA HIS A 36 3.86 -10.95 -8.40
C HIS A 36 3.78 -10.33 -7.00
N PRO A 37 2.63 -10.46 -6.28
CA PRO A 37 2.48 -9.86 -4.95
C PRO A 37 3.61 -10.21 -3.97
N GLU A 38 4.18 -11.40 -4.09
CA GLU A 38 5.28 -11.91 -3.26
C GLU A 38 6.63 -11.25 -3.56
N GLY A 39 6.83 -10.74 -4.78
CA GLY A 39 8.06 -10.09 -5.26
C GLY A 39 7.95 -8.58 -5.35
N TYR A 40 6.89 -7.99 -4.81
CA TYR A 40 6.61 -6.56 -4.90
C TYR A 40 7.36 -5.77 -3.82
N LEU A 41 8.26 -4.88 -4.26
CA LEU A 41 9.18 -4.17 -3.36
C LEU A 41 9.02 -2.65 -3.35
N HIS A 42 8.53 -2.06 -4.44
CA HIS A 42 8.46 -0.61 -4.62
C HIS A 42 7.34 -0.19 -5.57
N ILE A 43 7.04 1.10 -5.59
CA ILE A 43 6.23 1.76 -6.60
C ILE A 43 7.06 2.85 -7.25
N ALA A 44 7.31 2.72 -8.54
CA ALA A 44 8.01 3.75 -9.34
C ALA A 44 9.35 4.23 -8.73
N GLY A 45 10.05 3.37 -8.00
CA GLY A 45 11.33 3.66 -7.32
C GLY A 45 11.19 3.92 -5.82
N GLU A 46 9.98 4.23 -5.34
CA GLU A 46 9.71 4.50 -3.93
C GLU A 46 9.44 3.21 -3.16
N GLN A 47 10.08 3.02 -2.00
CA GLN A 47 9.81 1.87 -1.12
C GLN A 47 8.44 1.98 -0.46
N GLU A 48 7.42 1.70 -1.25
CA GLU A 48 6.02 1.70 -0.85
C GLU A 48 5.45 0.29 -0.94
N ARG A 49 4.76 -0.13 0.13
CA ARG A 49 3.97 -1.35 0.17
C ARG A 49 2.61 -1.02 0.76
N LYS A 50 1.55 -1.38 0.04
CA LYS A 50 0.17 -1.14 0.48
C LYS A 50 -0.45 -2.45 0.96
N ILE A 51 -1.12 -2.37 2.10
CA ILE A 51 -1.94 -3.45 2.64
C ILE A 51 -3.40 -3.01 2.55
N ASP A 52 -4.25 -3.87 1.99
CA ASP A 52 -5.70 -3.70 2.01
C ASP A 52 -6.28 -4.61 3.10
N ILE A 53 -6.96 -4.03 4.09
CA ILE A 53 -7.45 -4.74 5.27
C ILE A 53 -8.96 -4.57 5.33
N VAL A 54 -9.68 -5.70 5.36
CA VAL A 54 -11.13 -5.72 5.54
C VAL A 54 -11.44 -6.37 6.87
N PHE A 55 -12.00 -5.61 7.80
CA PHE A 55 -12.48 -6.10 9.09
C PHE A 55 -13.88 -6.70 8.92
N LYS A 56 -14.09 -7.95 9.34
CA LYS A 56 -15.41 -8.61 9.26
C LYS A 56 -15.74 -9.30 10.59
N ASN A 57 -17.03 -9.29 10.95
CA ASN A 57 -17.56 -10.02 12.11
C ASN A 57 -16.79 -9.69 13.41
N GLY A 58 -16.08 -10.65 13.99
CA GLY A 58 -15.32 -10.47 15.23
C GLY A 58 -14.20 -9.43 15.14
N ASP A 59 -13.73 -9.11 13.93
CA ASP A 59 -12.67 -8.11 13.74
C ASP A 59 -13.19 -6.67 13.88
N ILE A 60 -14.52 -6.46 13.93
CA ILE A 60 -15.11 -5.12 14.08
C ILE A 60 -14.72 -4.51 15.43
N GLU A 61 -14.57 -5.31 16.49
CA GLU A 61 -14.11 -4.82 17.79
C GLU A 61 -12.69 -4.24 17.70
N ILE A 62 -11.81 -4.86 16.90
CA ILE A 62 -10.45 -4.38 16.66
C ILE A 62 -10.48 -3.05 15.90
N TYR A 63 -11.38 -2.93 14.91
CA TYR A 63 -11.55 -1.70 14.15
C TYR A 63 -12.01 -0.54 15.03
N GLU A 64 -13.01 -0.75 15.89
CA GLU A 64 -13.51 0.31 16.79
C GLU A 64 -12.44 0.78 17.79
N LEU A 65 -11.62 -0.14 18.32
CA LEU A 65 -10.48 0.21 19.18
C LEU A 65 -9.43 1.06 18.45
N LEU A 66 -9.11 0.71 17.20
CA LEU A 66 -8.18 1.49 16.36
C LEU A 66 -8.74 2.89 16.08
N LYS A 67 -10.03 2.99 15.81
CA LYS A 67 -10.72 4.25 15.55
C LYS A 67 -10.72 5.15 16.79
N GLU A 68 -11.06 4.62 17.96
CA GLU A 68 -11.03 5.40 19.21
C GLU A 68 -9.62 5.95 19.49
N LYS A 69 -8.58 5.15 19.22
CA LYS A 69 -7.20 5.60 19.35
C LYS A 69 -6.86 6.71 18.34
N ALA A 70 -7.28 6.54 17.08
CA ALA A 70 -7.06 7.53 16.03
C ALA A 70 -7.71 8.88 16.40
N ASP A 71 -8.94 8.85 16.92
CA ASP A 71 -9.69 10.04 17.35
C ASP A 71 -9.00 10.73 18.54
N LYS A 72 -8.56 9.96 19.55
CA LYS A 72 -7.85 10.49 20.72
C LYS A 72 -6.53 11.18 20.37
N GLU A 73 -5.78 10.62 19.43
CA GLU A 73 -4.49 11.15 19.00
C GLU A 73 -4.61 12.16 17.85
N ASN A 74 -5.84 12.37 17.32
CA ASN A 74 -6.13 13.21 16.16
C ASN A 74 -5.27 12.86 14.94
N ILE A 75 -5.18 11.57 14.64
CA ILE A 75 -4.42 11.00 13.52
C ILE A 75 -5.33 10.15 12.63
N SER A 76 -4.83 9.75 11.45
CA SER A 76 -5.56 8.82 10.60
C SER A 76 -5.62 7.41 11.21
N ILE A 77 -6.66 6.63 10.89
CA ILE A 77 -6.75 5.23 11.34
C ILE A 77 -5.58 4.38 10.82
N GLN A 78 -5.04 4.71 9.65
CA GLN A 78 -3.85 4.07 9.09
C GLN A 78 -2.60 4.39 9.91
N ASP A 79 -2.48 5.62 10.44
CA ASP A 79 -1.39 5.98 11.34
C ASP A 79 -1.54 5.31 12.70
N ALA A 80 -2.74 5.27 13.27
CA ALA A 80 -3.01 4.54 14.50
C ALA A 80 -2.64 3.06 14.37
N PHE A 81 -2.96 2.44 13.23
CA PHE A 81 -2.55 1.07 12.89
C PHE A 81 -1.02 0.94 12.82
N LYS A 82 -0.32 1.83 12.09
CA LYS A 82 1.16 1.81 12.03
C LYS A 82 1.81 1.98 13.42
N ILE A 83 1.25 2.83 14.27
CA ILE A 83 1.74 3.05 15.65
C ILE A 83 1.55 1.78 16.50
N TYR A 84 0.41 1.10 16.36
CA TYR A 84 0.17 -0.16 17.07
C TYR A 84 1.28 -1.19 16.81
N PHE A 85 1.74 -1.33 15.56
CA PHE A 85 2.84 -2.24 15.21
C PHE A 85 4.24 -1.72 15.56
N ARG A 86 4.45 -0.40 15.61
CA ARG A 86 5.75 0.19 16.01
C ARG A 86 6.08 0.04 17.49
N ASN A 87 5.05 -0.09 18.33
CA ASN A 87 5.18 -0.16 19.78
C ASN A 87 5.12 -1.59 20.34
N LYS A 88 5.05 -2.61 19.48
CA LYS A 88 5.24 -4.02 19.84
C LYS A 88 6.68 -4.43 19.60
#